data_AF-A0A939W7E1-F1
#
_entry.id   AF-A0A939W7E1-F1
#
_cell.length_a   1.000
_cell.length_b   1.000
_cell.length_c   1.000
_cell.angle_alpha   90.00
_cell.angle_beta   90.00
_cell.angle_gamma   90.00
#
_symmetry.space_group_name_H-M   'P 1'
#
loop_
_entity.id
_entity.type
_entity.pdbx_description
1 polymer ?
#
loop_
_entity_poly.entity_id
_entity_poly.type
_entity_poly.pdbx_seq_one_letter_code
_entity_poly.pdbx_strand_id
1 'polypeptide(L)' 'MDKYECNVCGYEYDPADNDNVPFDKLPDDWVCPVCGASKDEFTKKD' A
#
# COMPACT_ATOMS: atom_id res chain seq x y z
N MET A 1 -2.94 8.94 -9.08
CA MET A 1 -2.31 8.72 -7.77
C MET A 1 -1.45 7.48 -7.91
N ASP A 2 -0.34 7.42 -7.18
CA ASP A 2 0.62 6.33 -7.33
C ASP A 2 0.09 5.05 -6.68
N LYS A 3 0.20 3.91 -7.39
CA LYS A 3 -0.10 2.60 -6.81
C LYS A 3 1.14 2.04 -6.11
N TYR A 4 0.94 1.12 -5.18
CA TYR A 4 2.04 0.48 -4.44
C TYR A 4 1.83 -1.03 -4.41
N GLU A 5 2.89 -1.80 -4.59
CA GLU A 5 2.87 -3.26 -4.45
C GLU A 5 3.65 -3.69 -3.20
N CYS A 6 3.06 -4.59 -2.41
CA CYS A 6 3.72 -5.25 -1.29
C CYS A 6 4.79 -6.21 -1.79
N ASN A 7 6.06 -5.97 -1.45
CA ASN A 7 7.20 -6.79 -1.86
C ASN A 7 7.18 -8.20 -1.25
N VAL A 8 6.38 -8.43 -0.20
CA VAL A 8 6.30 -9.72 0.50
C VAL A 8 5.28 -10.66 -0.15
N CYS A 9 4.10 -10.14 -0.53
CA CYS A 9 2.99 -10.99 -0.97
C CYS A 9 2.33 -10.56 -2.30
N GLY A 10 2.77 -9.46 -2.92
CA GLY A 10 2.24 -8.96 -4.19
C GLY A 10 0.88 -8.25 -4.09
N TYR A 11 0.41 -7.91 -2.89
CA TYR A 11 -0.81 -7.10 -2.74
C TYR A 11 -0.60 -5.71 -3.34
N GLU A 12 -1.51 -5.27 -4.21
CA GLU A 12 -1.49 -3.93 -4.80
C GLU A 12 -2.47 -3.00 -4.06
N TYR A 13 -1.95 -1.88 -3.56
CA TYR A 13 -2.73 -0.75 -3.09
C TYR A 13 -2.98 0.22 -4.24
N ASP A 14 -4.25 0.35 -4.65
CA ASP A 14 -4.71 1.38 -5.58
C ASP A 14 -5.52 2.45 -4.81
N PRO A 15 -5.07 3.72 -4.77
CA PRO A 15 -5.85 4.79 -4.17
C PRO A 15 -7.28 4.91 -4.72
N ALA A 16 -7.51 4.57 -5.99
CA ALA A 16 -8.83 4.63 -6.61
C ALA A 16 -9.85 3.67 -5.96
N ASP A 17 -9.36 2.55 -5.42
CA ASP A 17 -10.18 1.55 -4.70
C ASP A 17 -10.35 1.90 -3.21
N ASN A 18 -9.65 2.93 -2.73
CA ASN A 18 -9.57 3.32 -1.32
C ASN A 18 -9.99 4.78 -1.11
N ASP A 19 -11.14 5.18 -1.65
CA ASP A 19 -11.70 6.54 -1.52
C ASP A 19 -10.74 7.66 -1.96
N ASN A 20 -9.83 7.37 -2.91
CA ASN A 20 -8.75 8.26 -3.34
C ASN A 20 -7.76 8.65 -2.20
N VAL A 21 -7.62 7.81 -1.18
CA VAL A 21 -6.63 7.97 -0.11
C VAL A 21 -5.25 7.57 -0.66
N PRO A 22 -4.28 8.50 -0.75
CA PRO A 22 -2.93 8.16 -1.20
C PRO A 22 -2.19 7.29 -0.16
N PHE A 23 -1.29 6.42 -0.63
CA PHE A 23 -0.52 5.52 0.25
C PHE A 23 0.32 6.25 1.31
N ASP A 24 0.85 7.42 0.97
CA ASP A 24 1.63 8.26 1.89
C ASP A 24 0.79 8.93 3.00
N LYS A 25 -0.54 8.90 2.88
CA LYS A 25 -1.51 9.37 3.89
C LYS A 25 -2.05 8.25 4.78
N LEU A 26 -1.70 7.00 4.52
CA LEU A 26 -2.06 5.90 5.41
C LEU A 26 -1.42 6.10 6.78
N PRO A 27 -2.11 5.70 7.87
CA PRO A 27 -1.54 5.70 9.23
C PRO A 27 -0.18 4.99 9.31
N ASP A 28 0.65 5.37 10.27
CA ASP A 28 1.99 4.77 10.46
C ASP A 28 1.93 3.31 10.91
N ASP A 29 0.84 2.91 11.56
CA ASP A 29 0.55 1.54 12.01
C ASP A 29 -0.22 0.71 10.97
N TRP A 30 -0.50 1.28 9.80
CA TRP A 30 -1.10 0.52 8.70
C TRP A 30 -0.15 -0.58 8.24
N VAL A 31 -0.72 -1.77 8.02
CA VAL A 31 -0.01 -2.94 7.52
C VAL A 31 -0.75 -3.53 6.33
N CYS A 32 -0.02 -4.27 5.48
CA CYS A 32 -0.57 -4.99 4.37
C CYS A 32 -1.75 -5.86 4.83
N PRO A 33 -2.95 -5.69 4.27
CA PRO A 33 -4.15 -6.42 4.71
C PRO A 33 -4.08 -7.93 4.41
N VAL A 34 -3.14 -8.36 3.58
CA VAL A 34 -2.96 -9.76 3.17
C VAL A 34 -1.93 -10.47 4.05
N CYS A 35 -0.78 -9.86 4.34
CA CYS A 35 0.33 -10.53 5.02
C CYS A 35 0.86 -9.84 6.29
N GLY A 36 0.37 -8.64 6.61
CA GLY A 36 0.80 -7.89 7.80
C GLY A 36 2.16 -7.18 7.66
N ALA A 37 2.77 -7.16 6.48
CA ALA A 37 3.99 -6.39 6.22
C ALA A 37 3.75 -4.88 6.41
N SER A 38 4.73 -4.15 6.93
CA SER A 38 4.68 -2.70 7.14
C SER A 38 4.81 -1.90 5.84
N LYS A 39 4.55 -0.59 5.91
CA LYS A 39 4.57 0.31 4.74
C LYS A 39 5.92 0.42 4.03
N ASP A 40 7.02 0.15 4.73
CA ASP A 40 8.38 0.14 4.18
C ASP A 40 8.65 -1.06 3.26
N GLU A 41 7.84 -2.12 3.36
CA GLU A 41 7.88 -3.29 2.48
C GLU A 41 7.05 -3.09 1.19
N PHE A 42 6.69 -1.85 0.84
CA PHE A 42 5.97 -1.52 -0.38
C PHE A 42 6.83 -0.72 -1.36
N THR A 43 6.71 -1.07 -2.65
CA THR A 43 7.35 -0.33 -3.74
C THR A 43 6.30 0.38 -4.58
N LYS A 44 6.56 1.65 -4.90
CA LYS A 44 5.74 2.43 -5.83
C LYS A 44 5.74 1.77 -7.22
N LYS A 45 4.56 1.55 -7.77
CA LYS A 45 4.33 1.11 -9.16
C LYS A 45 4.24 2.33 -10.08
N ASP A 46 4.91 2.25 -11.22
CA ASP A 46 4.82 3.22 -12.32
C ASP A 46 3.46 3.19 -13.02
#